data_AF-A0A926TJ60-F1
#
_entry.id   AF-A0A926TJ60-F1
#
_cell.length_a   1.000
_cell.length_b   1.000
_cell.length_c   1.000
_cell.angle_alpha   90.00
_cell.angle_beta   90.00
_cell.angle_gamma   90.00
#
_symmetry.space_group_name_H-M   'P 1'
#
loop_
_entity.id
_entity.type
_entity.pdbx_description
1 polymer ?
#
loop_
_entity_poly.entity_id
_entity_poly.type
_entity_poly.pdbx_seq_one_letter_code
_entity_poly.pdbx_strand_id
1 'polypeptide(L)' 'MGLLTILLTGAYLFGAWKFWTGFRRTNFSEGRLYLSLLWPFLVFNRSYRQNFARALKGQ' A
#
# COMPACT_ATOMS: atom_id res chain seq x y z
N MET A 1 -8.71 22.40 -7.88
CA MET A 1 -8.52 20.95 -7.71
C MET A 1 -9.46 20.23 -8.67
N GLY A 2 -8.95 19.38 -9.56
CA GLY A 2 -9.78 18.63 -10.51
C GLY A 2 -10.20 17.26 -9.98
N LEU A 3 -11.26 16.67 -10.55
CA LEU A 3 -11.75 15.32 -10.19
C LEU A 3 -10.65 14.26 -10.27
N LEU A 4 -9.81 14.31 -11.32
CA LEU A 4 -8.67 13.39 -11.46
C LEU A 4 -7.68 13.51 -10.30
N THR A 5 -7.35 14.74 -9.89
CA THR A 5 -6.45 14.98 -8.74
C THR A 5 -7.03 14.41 -7.46
N ILE A 6 -8.34 14.57 -7.23
CA ILE A 6 -9.05 14.04 -6.07
C ILE A 6 -9.02 12.51 -6.08
N LEU A 7 -9.30 11.88 -7.23
CA LEU A 7 -9.28 10.42 -7.37
C LEU A 7 -7.89 9.83 -7.14
N LEU A 8 -6.85 10.42 -7.75
CA LEU A 8 -5.48 9.98 -7.58
C LEU A 8 -5.02 10.12 -6.12
N THR A 9 -5.32 11.25 -5.49
CA THR A 9 -4.97 11.50 -4.09
C THR A 9 -5.72 10.54 -3.16
N GLY A 10 -7.01 10.35 -3.38
CA GLY A 10 -7.83 9.41 -2.63
C GLY A 10 -7.33 7.97 -2.74
N ALA A 11 -7.02 7.51 -3.97
CA ALA A 11 -6.47 6.18 -4.21
C ALA A 11 -5.09 6.01 -3.54
N TYR A 12 -4.21 7.00 -3.66
CA TYR A 12 -2.89 7.01 -3.01
C TYR A 12 -3.00 6.85 -1.50
N LEU A 13 -3.79 7.71 -0.85
CA LEU A 13 -3.99 7.70 0.60
C LEU A 13 -4.66 6.40 1.06
N PHE A 14 -5.66 5.92 0.32
CA PHE A 14 -6.36 4.68 0.61
C PHE A 14 -5.42 3.47 0.56
N GLY A 15 -4.59 3.35 -0.48
CA GLY A 15 -3.60 2.28 -0.60
C GLY A 15 -2.58 2.30 0.53
N ALA A 16 -2.02 3.48 0.83
CA ALA A 16 -1.05 3.65 1.91
C ALA A 16 -1.64 3.28 3.27
N TRP A 17 -2.87 3.71 3.57
CA TRP A 17 -3.58 3.41 4.82
C TRP A 17 -3.90 1.92 4.96
N LYS A 18 -4.40 1.28 3.89
CA LYS A 18 -4.70 -0.16 3.89
C LYS A 18 -3.45 -1.00 4.10
N PHE A 19 -2.35 -0.65 3.44
CA PHE A 19 -1.07 -1.32 3.68
C PHE A 19 -0.56 -1.09 5.10
N TRP A 20 -0.63 0.15 5.60
CA TRP A 20 -0.17 0.50 6.94
C TRP A 20 -0.90 -0.30 8.03
N THR A 21 -2.23 -0.37 7.93
CA THR A 21 -3.08 -1.10 8.89
C THR A 21 -2.90 -2.61 8.79
N GLY A 22 -2.72 -3.14 7.58
CA GLY A 22 -2.46 -4.56 7.32
C GLY A 22 -1.01 -5.00 7.45
N PHE A 23 -0.06 -4.09 7.74
CA PHE A 23 1.38 -4.35 7.71
C PHE A 23 1.81 -5.57 8.54
N ARG A 24 1.20 -5.77 9.71
CA ARG A 24 1.47 -6.90 10.61
C ARG A 24 1.16 -8.27 10.00
N ARG A 25 0.41 -8.32 8.90
CA ARG A 25 0.04 -9.54 8.16
C ARG A 25 0.95 -9.79 6.96
N THR A 26 1.90 -8.89 6.71
CA THR A 26 2.91 -9.06 5.68
C THR A 26 4.10 -9.86 6.24
N ASN A 27 4.93 -10.37 5.35
CA ASN A 27 6.22 -10.99 5.71
C ASN A 27 7.32 -9.94 5.99
N PHE A 28 7.00 -8.64 5.98
CA PHE A 28 7.98 -7.60 6.27
C PHE A 28 8.08 -7.39 7.79
N SER A 29 9.30 -7.49 8.32
CA SER A 29 9.61 -7.17 9.72
C SER A 29 9.76 -5.66 9.94
N GLU A 30 10.26 -4.96 8.92
CA GLU A 30 10.63 -3.54 9.01
C GLU A 30 10.15 -2.76 7.79
N GLY A 31 10.22 -1.43 7.90
CA GLY A 31 10.00 -0.57 6.76
C GLY A 31 8.56 -0.17 6.47
N ARG A 32 7.66 -0.37 7.44
CA ARG A 32 6.24 0.02 7.36
C ARG A 32 6.01 1.39 6.73
N LEU A 33 6.80 2.39 7.10
CA LEU A 33 6.67 3.75 6.59
C LEU A 33 7.02 3.86 5.10
N TYR A 34 8.23 3.49 4.70
CA TYR A 34 8.63 3.62 3.30
C TYR A 34 7.85 2.67 2.39
N LEU A 35 7.55 1.45 2.87
CA LEU A 35 6.74 0.48 2.13
C LEU A 35 5.30 0.96 1.94
N SER A 36 4.70 1.64 2.92
CA SER A 36 3.38 2.27 2.77
C SER A 36 3.39 3.46 1.81
N LEU A 37 4.39 4.34 1.89
CA LEU A 37 4.41 5.57 1.07
C LEU A 37 4.79 5.27 -0.40
N LEU A 38 5.73 4.36 -0.61
CA LEU A 38 6.21 4.00 -1.95
C LEU A 38 5.37 2.93 -2.64
N TRP A 39 4.19 2.61 -2.10
CA TRP A 39 3.33 1.54 -2.60
C TRP A 39 3.04 1.58 -4.11
N PRO A 40 2.80 2.74 -4.77
CA PRO A 40 2.46 2.75 -6.19
C PRO A 40 3.62 2.27 -7.06
N PHE A 41 4.85 2.58 -6.64
CA PHE A 41 6.06 2.14 -7.33
C PHE A 41 6.40 0.68 -7.02
N LEU A 42 6.13 0.23 -5.80
CA LEU A 42 6.46 -1.12 -5.36
C LEU A 42 5.47 -2.18 -5.85
N VAL A 43 4.25 -1.82 -6.29
CA VAL A 43 3.27 -2.77 -6.86
C VAL A 43 3.78 -3.54 -8.08
N PHE A 44 4.75 -2.99 -8.82
CA PHE A 44 5.42 -3.70 -9.93
C PHE A 44 6.32 -4.84 -9.45
N ASN A 45 6.80 -4.81 -8.20
CA ASN A 45 7.56 -5.88 -7.59
C ASN A 45 6.63 -7.03 -7.13
N ARG A 46 6.92 -8.26 -7.59
CA ARG A 46 6.11 -9.45 -7.27
C ARG A 46 5.98 -9.71 -5.77
N SER A 47 7.08 -9.62 -5.02
CA SER A 47 7.10 -9.86 -3.58
C SER A 47 6.29 -8.81 -2.84
N TYR A 48 6.48 -7.53 -3.19
CA TYR A 48 5.70 -6.45 -2.59
C TYR A 48 4.21 -6.61 -2.90
N ARG A 49 3.83 -6.89 -4.15
CA ARG A 49 2.42 -7.07 -4.54
C ARG A 49 1.72 -8.17 -3.77
N GLN A 50 2.41 -9.30 -3.50
CA GLN A 50 1.88 -10.38 -2.69
C GLN A 50 1.62 -9.92 -1.24
N ASN A 51 2.58 -9.22 -0.64
CA ASN A 51 2.43 -8.67 0.70
C ASN A 51 1.36 -7.58 0.77
N PHE A 52 1.25 -6.74 -0.26
CA PHE A 52 0.20 -5.73 -0.37
C PHE A 52 -1.19 -6.36 -0.41
N ALA A 53 -1.35 -7.46 -1.18
CA ALA A 53 -2.58 -8.23 -1.20
C ALA A 53 -2.93 -8.85 0.17
N ARG A 54 -1.93 -9.36 0.92
CA ARG A 54 -2.14 -9.85 2.30
C ARG A 54 -2.58 -8.75 3.25
N ALA A 55 -1.93 -7.59 3.18
CA ALA A 55 -2.32 -6.41 3.97
C ALA A 55 -3.77 -5.97 3.68
N LEU A 56 -4.20 -6.05 2.42
CA LEU A 56 -5.56 -5.71 1.97
C LEU A 56 -6.62 -6.73 2.42
N LYS A 57 -6.38 -8.02 2.17
CA LYS A 57 -7.34 -9.12 2.37
C LYS A 57 -7.46 -9.54 3.81
N GLY A 58 -6.44 -9.27 4.63
CA GLY A 58 -6.44 -9.63 6.03
C GLY A 58 -6.24 -11.12 6.30
N GLN A 59 -5.74 -11.86 5.31
CA GLN A 59 -5.34 -13.26 5.37
C GLN A 59 -3.97 -13.42 4.70
#